data_AF-A0A924UDT3-F1
#
_entry.id   AF-A0A924UDT3-F1
#
_cell.length_a   1.000
_cell.length_b   1.000
_cell.length_c   1.000
_cell.angle_alpha   90.00
_cell.angle_beta   90.00
_cell.angle_gamma   90.00
#
_symmetry.space_group_name_H-M   'P 1'
#
loop_
_entity.id
_entity.type
_entity.pdbx_description
1 polymer ?
#
loop_
_entity_poly.entity_id
_entity_poly.type
_entity_poly.pdbx_seq_one_letter_code
_entity_poly.pdbx_strand_id
1 'polypeptide(L)'
;MAQSALADGYFLQADAGSETRSVVAAATTGPLNFGFNLSDYEGGLAVSTSFTYGLPLGEVAVLKIGPSIGVLRENGTWQNPELGAKLSLDRYAATSFGSVYGLAELNSIDTAWFFLAQLTLQQPGVSFELSRGGSDSYRETTVVVQKKLSDRQMSLRLGYKLSSKEVFIGFNINTF
;
A
#
# COMPACT_ATOMS: atom_id res chain seq x y z
N MET A 1 18.39 19.78 16.83
CA MET A 1 17.32 18.77 16.68
C MET A 1 17.41 18.26 15.26
N ALA A 2 17.69 16.97 15.05
CA ALA A 2 17.80 16.40 13.72
C ALA A 2 16.38 16.20 13.16
N GLN A 3 16.09 16.84 12.03
CA GLN A 3 14.87 16.58 11.28
C GLN A 3 14.94 15.14 10.78
N SER A 4 13.95 14.30 11.11
CA SER A 4 13.82 12.97 10.53
C SER A 4 13.73 13.14 9.01
N ALA A 5 14.80 12.81 8.30
CA ALA A 5 14.80 12.83 6.84
C ALA A 5 13.80 11.78 6.36
N LEU A 6 13.01 12.11 5.34
CA LEU A 6 12.21 11.12 4.64
C LEU A 6 13.17 10.14 3.98
N ALA A 7 12.94 8.84 4.17
CA ALA A 7 13.78 7.82 3.57
C ALA A 7 13.49 7.76 2.06
N ASP A 8 14.49 8.08 1.25
CA ASP A 8 14.45 7.85 -0.19
C ASP A 8 14.42 6.34 -0.44
N GLY A 9 13.58 5.92 -1.37
CA GLY A 9 13.41 4.50 -1.63
C GLY A 9 12.21 4.20 -2.50
N TYR A 10 11.99 2.91 -2.75
CA TYR A 10 10.83 2.44 -3.44
C TYR A 10 10.27 1.15 -2.83
N PHE A 11 8.99 0.98 -3.09
CA PHE A 11 8.22 -0.21 -2.77
C PHE A 11 7.52 -0.69 -4.03
N LEU A 12 7.54 -1.99 -4.27
CA LEU A 12 6.78 -2.65 -5.31
C LEU A 12 6.17 -3.91 -4.71
N GLN A 13 4.89 -4.13 -4.91
CA GLN A 13 4.16 -5.32 -4.52
C GLN A 13 3.35 -5.81 -5.71
N ALA A 14 3.32 -7.13 -5.89
CA ALA A 14 2.41 -7.79 -6.82
C ALA A 14 1.82 -9.02 -6.14
N ASP A 15 0.49 -9.10 -6.14
CA ASP A 15 -0.28 -10.19 -5.56
C ASP A 15 -1.21 -10.79 -6.62
N ALA A 16 -1.35 -12.11 -6.63
CA ALA A 16 -2.20 -12.87 -7.54
C ALA A 16 -3.00 -13.93 -6.79
N GLY A 17 -4.32 -13.84 -6.88
CA GLY A 17 -5.28 -14.86 -6.49
C GLY A 17 -5.96 -15.48 -7.71
N SER A 18 -7.01 -16.26 -7.47
CA SER A 18 -7.80 -16.92 -8.52
C SER A 18 -8.67 -15.94 -9.31
N GLU A 19 -9.15 -14.89 -8.65
CA GLU A 19 -10.12 -13.93 -9.18
C GLU A 19 -9.54 -12.51 -9.24
N THR A 20 -8.52 -12.23 -8.43
CA THR A 20 -7.95 -10.89 -8.35
C THR A 20 -6.45 -10.86 -8.56
N ARG A 21 -5.96 -9.76 -9.14
CA ARG A 21 -4.53 -9.44 -9.25
C ARG A 21 -4.32 -8.00 -8.88
N SER A 22 -3.26 -7.70 -8.18
CA SER A 22 -2.95 -6.32 -7.81
C SER A 22 -1.47 -6.01 -7.92
N VAL A 23 -1.19 -4.75 -8.25
CA VAL A 23 0.15 -4.18 -8.22
C VAL A 23 0.09 -2.87 -7.44
N VAL A 24 0.97 -2.72 -6.47
CA VAL A 24 1.14 -1.47 -5.72
C VAL A 24 2.60 -1.05 -5.87
N ALA A 25 2.84 0.19 -6.27
CA ALA A 25 4.17 0.75 -6.30
C ALA A 25 4.20 2.11 -5.60
N ALA A 26 5.27 2.41 -4.91
CA ALA A 26 5.53 3.71 -4.32
C ALA A 26 7.01 4.07 -4.45
N ALA A 27 7.31 5.35 -4.63
CA ALA A 27 8.67 5.87 -4.63
C ALA A 27 8.72 7.20 -3.90
N THR A 28 9.77 7.41 -3.11
CA THR A 28 10.01 8.65 -2.35
C THR A 28 11.37 9.21 -2.72
N THR A 29 11.41 10.52 -2.96
CA THR A 29 12.65 11.30 -3.10
C THR A 29 12.50 12.64 -2.38
N GLY A 30 13.23 12.80 -1.28
CA GLY A 30 13.03 13.90 -0.33
C GLY A 30 11.55 13.98 0.10
N PRO A 31 10.90 15.15 -0.02
CA PRO A 31 9.49 15.30 0.31
C PRO A 31 8.53 14.81 -0.77
N LEU A 32 9.00 14.41 -1.95
CA LEU A 32 8.13 14.04 -3.06
C LEU A 32 7.88 12.54 -3.05
N ASN A 33 6.62 12.15 -3.21
CA ASN A 33 6.19 10.77 -3.20
C ASN A 33 5.32 10.50 -4.44
N PHE A 34 5.59 9.40 -5.11
CA PHE A 34 4.81 8.88 -6.22
C PHE A 34 4.17 7.56 -5.78
N GLY A 35 2.88 7.38 -6.07
CA GLY A 35 2.16 6.14 -5.79
C GLY A 35 1.44 5.65 -7.04
N PHE A 36 1.41 4.34 -7.24
CA PHE A 36 0.68 3.66 -8.30
C PHE A 36 -0.05 2.45 -7.71
N ASN A 37 -1.29 2.26 -8.13
CA ASN A 37 -2.09 1.09 -7.78
C ASN A 37 -2.81 0.59 -9.02
N LEU A 38 -2.76 -0.73 -9.23
CA LEU A 38 -3.56 -1.44 -10.21
C LEU A 38 -4.24 -2.59 -9.49
N SER A 39 -5.54 -2.75 -9.71
CA SER A 39 -6.33 -3.86 -9.20
C SER A 39 -7.23 -4.40 -10.30
N ASP A 40 -6.94 -5.62 -10.75
CA ASP A 40 -7.76 -6.43 -11.65
C ASP A 40 -8.63 -7.36 -10.80
N TYR A 41 -9.93 -7.37 -11.04
CA TYR A 41 -10.91 -8.12 -10.27
C TYR A 41 -12.09 -8.57 -11.15
N GLU A 42 -12.95 -9.44 -10.61
CA GLU A 42 -14.10 -9.91 -11.36
C GLU A 42 -15.02 -8.74 -11.75
N GLY A 43 -15.10 -8.47 -13.06
CA GLY A 43 -15.94 -7.42 -13.62
C GLY A 43 -15.22 -6.09 -13.90
N GLY A 44 -13.95 -5.92 -13.50
CA GLY A 44 -13.26 -4.66 -13.76
C GLY A 44 -11.76 -4.57 -13.47
N LEU A 45 -11.21 -3.41 -13.82
CA LEU A 45 -9.82 -3.04 -13.60
C LEU A 45 -9.78 -1.60 -13.10
N ALA A 46 -9.19 -1.38 -11.93
CA ALA A 46 -8.93 -0.05 -11.39
C ALA A 46 -7.45 0.27 -11.53
N VAL A 47 -7.13 1.47 -12.03
CA VAL A 47 -5.77 2.00 -12.08
C VAL A 47 -5.77 3.38 -11.45
N SER A 48 -4.82 3.65 -10.56
CA SER A 48 -4.64 4.99 -10.01
C SER A 48 -3.17 5.34 -9.83
N THR A 49 -2.89 6.63 -9.94
CA THR A 49 -1.59 7.21 -9.60
C THR A 49 -1.77 8.44 -8.74
N SER A 50 -0.76 8.76 -7.94
CA SER A 50 -0.76 9.91 -7.05
C SER A 50 0.61 10.54 -6.97
N PHE A 51 0.61 11.86 -6.77
CA PHE A 51 1.81 12.64 -6.49
C PHE A 51 1.55 13.41 -5.21
N THR A 52 2.34 13.17 -4.17
CA THR A 52 2.09 13.74 -2.84
C THR A 52 3.35 14.34 -2.22
N TYR A 53 3.16 15.42 -1.47
CA TYR A 53 4.20 16.09 -0.71
C TYR A 53 4.16 15.63 0.75
N GLY A 54 5.29 15.17 1.26
CA GLY A 54 5.48 14.66 2.61
C GLY A 54 5.82 15.77 3.60
N LEU A 55 5.08 15.81 4.69
CA LEU A 55 5.19 16.72 5.82
C LEU A 55 5.53 15.87 7.06
N PRO A 56 6.80 15.84 7.51
CA PRO A 56 7.17 15.16 8.73
C PRO A 56 6.46 15.79 9.94
N LEU A 57 5.73 14.98 10.71
CA LEU A 57 5.07 15.39 11.95
C LEU A 57 5.96 15.05 13.15
N GLY A 58 7.18 15.60 13.15
CA GLY A 58 8.22 15.24 14.11
C GLY A 58 8.68 13.78 13.95
N GLU A 59 8.89 13.09 15.07
CA GLU A 59 9.23 11.66 15.09
C GLU A 59 7.99 10.75 15.08
N VAL A 60 6.79 11.35 14.90
CA VAL A 60 5.54 10.62 15.09
C VAL A 60 5.09 9.90 13.83
N ALA A 61 5.07 10.60 12.70
CA ALA A 61 4.55 10.10 11.44
C ALA A 61 4.92 11.05 10.30
N VAL A 62 4.65 10.64 9.07
CA VAL A 62 4.73 11.49 7.89
C VAL A 62 3.31 11.65 7.33
N LEU A 63 2.84 12.89 7.24
CA LEU A 63 1.61 13.21 6.52
C LEU A 63 1.95 13.49 5.06
N LYS A 64 1.30 12.83 4.11
CA LYS A 64 1.48 13.07 2.68
C LYS A 64 0.18 13.56 2.09
N ILE A 65 0.23 14.63 1.31
CA ILE A 65 -0.96 15.21 0.67
C ILE A 65 -0.65 15.59 -0.78
N GLY A 66 -1.58 15.38 -1.69
CA GLY A 66 -1.45 15.84 -3.06
C GLY A 66 -2.48 15.27 -4.02
N PRO A 67 -2.38 15.56 -5.32
CA PRO A 67 -3.33 15.07 -6.31
C PRO A 67 -3.25 13.56 -6.52
N SER A 68 -4.38 12.99 -6.91
CA SER A 68 -4.54 11.65 -7.44
C SER A 68 -5.30 11.69 -8.77
N ILE A 69 -5.04 10.71 -9.64
CA ILE A 69 -5.87 10.43 -10.81
C ILE A 69 -6.15 8.94 -10.85
N GLY A 70 -7.41 8.59 -11.09
CA GLY A 70 -7.91 7.23 -11.18
C GLY A 70 -8.63 7.00 -12.49
N VAL A 71 -8.62 5.77 -12.97
CA VAL A 71 -9.47 5.34 -14.08
C VAL A 71 -9.96 3.93 -13.80
N LEU A 72 -11.22 3.70 -14.11
CA LEU A 72 -11.90 2.44 -13.92
C LEU A 72 -12.27 1.84 -15.27
N ARG A 73 -12.15 0.53 -15.40
CA ARG A 73 -12.76 -0.25 -16.46
C ARG A 73 -13.80 -1.16 -15.84
N GLU A 74 -15.04 -1.06 -16.27
CA GLU A 74 -16.12 -1.95 -15.83
C GLU A 74 -16.78 -2.59 -17.04
N ASN A 75 -17.06 -3.88 -16.96
CA ASN A 75 -17.74 -4.63 -18.03
C ASN A 75 -17.11 -4.39 -19.42
N GLY A 76 -15.78 -4.31 -19.46
CA GLY A 76 -15.01 -4.09 -20.69
C GLY A 76 -14.88 -2.64 -21.15
N THR A 77 -15.62 -1.70 -20.57
CA THR A 77 -15.65 -0.27 -20.97
C THR A 77 -14.85 0.59 -20.00
N TRP A 78 -13.99 1.45 -20.54
CA TRP A 78 -13.26 2.44 -19.74
C TRP A 78 -14.18 3.61 -19.38
N GLN A 79 -14.21 3.93 -18.09
CA GLN A 79 -14.86 5.13 -17.57
C GLN A 79 -13.94 6.34 -17.77
N ASN A 80 -14.52 7.54 -17.63
CA ASN A 80 -13.74 8.77 -17.66
C ASN A 80 -12.75 8.80 -16.49
N PRO A 81 -11.50 9.28 -16.71
CA PRO A 81 -10.57 9.49 -15.63
C PRO A 81 -11.12 10.48 -14.60
N GLU A 82 -10.89 10.20 -13.33
CA GLU A 82 -11.27 11.06 -12.21
C GLU A 82 -10.03 11.69 -11.57
N LEU A 83 -10.10 12.99 -11.33
CA LEU A 83 -9.08 13.73 -10.58
C LEU A 83 -9.54 13.88 -9.14
N GLY A 84 -8.63 13.62 -8.21
CA GLY A 84 -8.90 13.73 -6.78
C GLY A 84 -7.74 14.26 -5.97
N ALA A 85 -7.93 14.24 -4.66
CA ALA A 85 -6.91 14.50 -3.67
C ALA A 85 -6.70 13.25 -2.82
N LYS A 86 -5.42 12.95 -2.55
CA LYS A 86 -4.98 11.88 -1.66
C LYS A 86 -4.36 12.48 -0.41
N LEU A 87 -4.71 11.91 0.73
CA LEU A 87 -4.08 12.12 2.02
C LEU A 87 -3.60 10.77 2.52
N SER A 88 -2.36 10.67 2.98
CA SER A 88 -1.89 9.50 3.72
C SER A 88 -1.08 9.89 4.94
N LEU A 89 -1.11 9.02 5.94
CA LEU A 89 -0.35 9.14 7.16
C LEU A 89 0.34 7.80 7.39
N ASP A 90 1.67 7.80 7.42
CA ASP A 90 2.43 6.59 7.70
C ASP A 90 3.46 6.78 8.81
N ARG A 91 3.71 5.68 9.52
CA ARG A 91 4.69 5.62 10.60
C ARG A 91 5.43 4.30 10.54
N TYR A 92 6.75 4.40 10.50
CA TYR A 92 7.66 3.30 10.78
C TYR A 92 8.28 3.47 12.17
N ALA A 93 8.38 2.38 12.93
CA ALA A 93 9.10 2.35 14.19
C ALA A 93 9.94 1.06 14.29
N ALA A 94 11.26 1.21 14.41
CA ALA A 94 12.14 0.11 14.75
C ALA A 94 11.97 -0.28 16.24
N THR A 95 12.00 -1.57 16.53
CA THR A 95 11.88 -2.13 17.88
C THR A 95 13.01 -3.12 18.13
N SER A 96 13.18 -3.57 19.37
CA SER A 96 14.19 -4.59 19.70
C SER A 96 13.92 -5.96 19.06
N PHE A 97 12.68 -6.24 18.67
CA PHE A 97 12.29 -7.49 18.02
C PHE A 97 12.21 -7.39 16.48
N GLY A 98 12.28 -6.17 15.92
CA GLY A 98 12.15 -5.91 14.50
C GLY A 98 11.56 -4.54 14.23
N SER A 99 10.32 -4.48 13.72
CA SER A 99 9.66 -3.19 13.46
C SER A 99 8.15 -3.26 13.45
N VAL A 100 7.52 -2.09 13.58
CA VAL A 100 6.09 -1.86 13.37
C VAL A 100 5.93 -0.81 12.29
N TYR A 101 4.99 -1.03 11.37
CA TYR A 101 4.59 -0.07 10.35
C TYR A 101 3.07 0.13 10.37
N GLY A 102 2.64 1.37 10.24
CA GLY A 102 1.24 1.75 10.12
C GLY A 102 1.05 2.70 8.95
N LEU A 103 -0.06 2.54 8.23
CA LEU A 103 -0.48 3.38 7.13
C LEU A 103 -1.98 3.61 7.21
N ALA A 104 -2.40 4.86 7.02
CA ALA A 104 -3.77 5.26 6.78
C ALA A 104 -3.82 6.13 5.52
N GLU A 105 -4.77 5.87 4.63
CA GLU A 105 -4.96 6.64 3.40
C GLU A 105 -6.44 7.00 3.24
N LEU A 106 -6.66 8.19 2.69
CA LEU A 106 -7.94 8.68 2.19
C LEU A 106 -7.72 9.22 0.78
N ASN A 107 -8.66 8.96 -0.11
CA ASN A 107 -8.68 9.46 -1.47
C ASN A 107 -10.09 9.97 -1.78
N SER A 108 -10.19 11.15 -2.38
CA SER A 108 -11.50 11.70 -2.73
C SER A 108 -12.17 10.92 -3.88
N ILE A 109 -11.38 10.23 -4.71
CA ILE A 109 -11.89 9.32 -5.75
C ILE A 109 -12.60 8.16 -5.05
N ASP A 110 -13.87 7.94 -5.39
CA ASP A 110 -14.76 6.92 -4.82
C ASP A 110 -14.90 6.94 -3.29
N THR A 111 -14.57 8.07 -2.65
CA THR A 111 -14.45 8.19 -1.18
C THR A 111 -13.56 7.07 -0.59
N ALA A 112 -12.53 6.66 -1.33
CA ALA A 112 -11.73 5.50 -0.99
C ALA A 112 -10.87 5.72 0.26
N TRP A 113 -10.72 4.68 1.07
CA TRP A 113 -9.90 4.68 2.27
C TRP A 113 -9.15 3.36 2.43
N PHE A 114 -8.01 3.42 3.10
CA PHE A 114 -7.18 2.25 3.36
C PHE A 114 -6.46 2.36 4.69
N PHE A 115 -6.39 1.26 5.44
CA PHE A 115 -5.61 1.14 6.65
C PHE A 115 -4.75 -0.12 6.58
N LEU A 116 -3.53 -0.03 7.08
CA LEU A 116 -2.61 -1.16 7.19
C LEU A 116 -1.82 -1.06 8.48
N ALA A 117 -1.71 -2.18 9.17
CA ALA A 117 -0.78 -2.40 10.26
C ALA A 117 0.09 -3.60 9.93
N GLN A 118 1.40 -3.45 10.10
CA GLN A 118 2.37 -4.51 9.87
C GLN A 118 3.31 -4.63 11.07
N LEU A 119 3.52 -5.87 11.50
CA LEU A 119 4.52 -6.26 12.48
C LEU A 119 5.59 -7.09 11.77
N THR A 120 6.86 -6.74 11.93
CA THR A 120 7.98 -7.49 11.36
C THR A 120 8.89 -8.00 12.48
N LEU A 121 9.16 -9.30 12.46
CA LEU A 121 10.12 -9.97 13.33
C LEU A 121 11.45 -10.10 12.59
N GLN A 122 12.52 -9.49 13.11
CA GLN A 122 13.83 -9.47 12.45
C GLN A 122 14.42 -10.88 12.30
N GLN A 123 14.26 -11.71 13.34
CA GLN A 123 14.54 -13.14 13.33
C GLN A 123 13.21 -13.84 13.69
N PRO A 124 12.59 -14.60 12.77
CA PRO A 124 13.16 -15.23 11.57
C PRO A 124 13.00 -14.43 10.26
N GLY A 125 12.73 -13.13 10.26
CA GLY A 125 12.50 -12.35 9.03
C GLY A 125 11.10 -12.56 8.46
N VAL A 126 10.10 -12.58 9.35
CA VAL A 126 8.68 -12.79 9.01
C VAL A 126 7.88 -11.55 9.38
N SER A 127 6.95 -11.16 8.51
CA SER A 127 6.03 -10.06 8.77
C SER A 127 4.59 -10.54 8.75
N PHE A 128 3.77 -9.93 9.59
CA PHE A 128 2.33 -10.09 9.65
C PHE A 128 1.69 -8.76 9.31
N GLU A 129 0.80 -8.76 8.32
CA GLU A 129 0.08 -7.59 7.86
C GLU A 129 -1.41 -7.82 8.08
N LEU A 130 -2.08 -6.81 8.62
CA LEU A 130 -3.52 -6.68 8.62
C LEU A 130 -3.85 -5.38 7.90
N SER A 131 -4.63 -5.46 6.83
CA SER A 131 -5.08 -4.29 6.11
C SER A 131 -6.58 -4.33 5.87
N ARG A 132 -7.16 -3.14 5.74
CA ARG A 132 -8.56 -2.96 5.38
C ARG A 132 -8.70 -1.76 4.47
N GLY A 133 -9.31 -1.96 3.32
CA GLY A 133 -9.61 -0.89 2.38
C GLY A 133 -11.07 -0.92 1.98
N GLY A 134 -11.56 0.20 1.49
CA GLY A 134 -12.91 0.28 0.93
C GLY A 134 -13.18 1.59 0.22
N SER A 135 -14.34 1.61 -0.43
CA SER A 135 -14.97 2.73 -1.10
C SER A 135 -16.48 2.65 -0.84
N ASP A 136 -17.26 3.45 -1.56
CA ASP A 136 -18.72 3.41 -1.48
C ASP A 136 -19.32 2.06 -1.89
N SER A 137 -18.64 1.31 -2.75
CA SER A 137 -19.12 0.03 -3.32
C SER A 137 -18.34 -1.19 -2.87
N TYR A 138 -17.17 -1.01 -2.25
CA TYR A 138 -16.25 -2.11 -1.94
C TYR A 138 -15.71 -2.03 -0.52
N ARG A 139 -15.44 -3.19 0.07
CA ARG A 139 -14.70 -3.28 1.33
C ARG A 139 -14.03 -4.63 1.44
N GLU A 140 -12.77 -4.63 1.83
CA GLU A 140 -12.01 -5.86 2.05
C GLU A 140 -11.10 -5.74 3.26
N THR A 141 -11.01 -6.84 4.01
CA THR A 141 -10.01 -7.04 5.06
C THR A 141 -9.05 -8.13 4.59
N THR A 142 -7.77 -7.82 4.59
CA THR A 142 -6.73 -8.75 4.15
C THR A 142 -5.78 -9.04 5.30
N VAL A 143 -5.44 -10.32 5.44
CA VAL A 143 -4.38 -10.78 6.34
C VAL A 143 -3.26 -11.36 5.49
N VAL A 144 -2.01 -10.94 5.74
CA VAL A 144 -0.85 -11.43 4.98
C VAL A 144 0.24 -11.89 5.94
N VAL A 145 0.83 -13.03 5.62
CA VAL A 145 2.11 -13.46 6.18
C VAL A 145 3.17 -13.31 5.09
N GLN A 146 4.29 -12.72 5.45
CA GLN A 146 5.38 -12.43 4.52
C GLN A 146 6.67 -13.00 5.05
N LYS A 147 7.48 -13.57 4.16
CA LYS A 147 8.81 -14.10 4.49
C LYS A 147 9.86 -13.38 3.65
N LYS A 148 10.78 -12.71 4.33
CA LYS A 148 11.94 -12.09 3.67
C LYS A 148 12.83 -13.18 3.07
N LEU A 149 13.19 -13.01 1.81
CA LEU A 149 14.07 -13.92 1.08
C LEU A 149 15.52 -13.49 1.24
N SER A 150 16.17 -13.94 2.33
CA SER A 150 17.57 -13.67 2.70
C SER A 150 18.06 -12.26 2.31
N ASP A 151 19.29 -12.07 1.84
CA ASP A 151 19.97 -10.77 1.64
C ASP A 151 19.32 -9.84 0.62
N ARG A 152 18.14 -10.17 0.09
CA ARG A 152 17.40 -9.35 -0.85
C ARG A 152 16.40 -8.47 -0.11
N GLN A 153 16.14 -7.30 -0.67
CA GLN A 153 15.03 -6.41 -0.30
C GLN A 153 13.65 -7.00 -0.68
N MET A 154 13.56 -8.32 -0.88
CA MET A 154 12.40 -9.01 -1.44
C MET A 154 11.75 -9.93 -0.41
N SER A 155 10.43 -9.96 -0.37
CA SER A 155 9.65 -10.89 0.47
C SER A 155 8.64 -11.65 -0.38
N LEU A 156 8.41 -12.93 -0.05
CA LEU A 156 7.23 -13.67 -0.51
C LEU A 156 6.06 -13.34 0.39
N ARG A 157 4.87 -13.27 -0.19
CA ARG A 157 3.61 -12.96 0.47
C ARG A 157 2.64 -14.13 0.27
N LEU A 158 1.97 -14.54 1.33
CA LEU A 158 0.79 -15.40 1.30
C LEU A 158 -0.28 -14.67 2.08
N GLY A 159 -1.42 -14.41 1.44
CA GLY A 159 -2.50 -13.67 2.07
C GLY A 159 -3.87 -14.27 1.84
N TYR A 160 -4.81 -13.80 2.65
CA TYR A 160 -6.20 -14.17 2.60
C TYR A 160 -7.07 -12.91 2.69
N LYS A 161 -7.98 -12.77 1.72
CA LYS A 161 -9.01 -11.73 1.65
C LYS A 161 -10.27 -12.28 2.30
N LEU A 162 -10.73 -11.65 3.38
CA LEU A 162 -11.79 -12.20 4.23
C LEU A 162 -13.19 -12.08 3.60
N SER A 163 -13.43 -11.02 2.84
CA SER A 163 -14.74 -10.68 2.26
C SER A 163 -14.95 -11.44 0.96
N SER A 164 -13.96 -11.40 0.07
CA SER A 164 -13.90 -12.22 -1.16
C SER A 164 -13.59 -13.71 -0.89
N LYS A 165 -13.16 -14.06 0.32
CA LYS A 165 -12.76 -15.43 0.72
C LYS A 165 -11.69 -16.03 -0.20
N GLU A 166 -10.74 -15.21 -0.60
CA GLU A 166 -9.74 -15.54 -1.62
C GLU A 166 -8.35 -15.67 -1.00
N VAL A 167 -7.63 -16.74 -1.35
CA VAL A 167 -6.20 -16.88 -1.06
C VAL A 167 -5.41 -16.30 -2.23
N PHE A 168 -4.35 -15.56 -1.92
CA PHE A 168 -3.41 -15.08 -2.93
C PHE A 168 -1.96 -15.34 -2.52
N ILE A 169 -1.10 -15.41 -3.53
CA ILE A 169 0.36 -15.40 -3.38
C ILE A 169 0.92 -14.15 -4.03
N GLY A 170 2.06 -13.68 -3.55
CA GLY A 170 2.67 -12.49 -4.11
C GLY A 170 4.11 -12.32 -3.68
N PHE A 171 4.66 -11.18 -4.07
CA PHE A 171 5.95 -10.72 -3.61
C PHE A 171 5.93 -9.22 -3.39
N ASN A 172 6.89 -8.73 -2.61
CA ASN A 172 7.24 -7.33 -2.63
C ASN A 172 8.75 -7.13 -2.68
N ILE A 173 9.14 -5.93 -3.10
CA ILE A 173 10.47 -5.35 -2.98
C ILE A 173 10.30 -4.07 -2.17
N ASN A 174 11.11 -3.90 -1.12
CA ASN A 174 11.07 -2.73 -0.26
C ASN A 174 12.49 -2.25 0.07
N THR A 175 12.81 -1.01 -0.31
CA THR A 175 14.14 -0.41 -0.10
C THR A 175 14.15 0.71 0.95
N PHE A 176 13.01 0.97 1.60
CA PHE A 176 12.89 1.93 2.69
C PHE A 176 13.60 1.47 3.96
#